data_AF-A0A376U082-F1
#
_entry.id   AF-A0A376U082-F1
#
_cell.length_a   1.000
_cell.length_b   1.000
_cell.length_c   1.000
_cell.angle_alpha   90.00
_cell.angle_beta   90.00
_cell.angle_gamma   90.00
#
_symmetry.space_group_name_H-M   'P 1'
#
loop_
_entity.id
_entity.type
_entity.pdbx_description
1 polymer ?
#
loop_
_entity_poly.entity_id
_entity_poly.type
_entity_poly.pdbx_seq_one_letter_code
_entity_poly.pdbx_strand_id
1 'polypeptide(L)'
;MYHDVSYLLSRLINGPLSLRQIYFSSSNGPAPDLAYQVDFPRLEIVLEGEFVDTGAGATLVPGDVLYVPAGGWNFPQWQAPATTFSVLFGKQQLGFSVVQWDGKQYQNLAKQHVARRGPRIGSFLLQTLNEMQMQPQEQQTARLIVASLLSHCRDCSAAKYRPPHAARLYSKLFVIISTNAMPPRLPANLSHRRSIFHQTISRTCFKRRGPLVLTNT
;
A
#
# COMPACT_ATOMS: atom_id res chain seq x y z
N MET A 1 0.30 20.64 -10.17
CA MET A 1 0.06 20.29 -8.75
C MET A 1 1.36 19.77 -8.16
N TYR A 2 1.72 20.15 -6.93
CA TYR A 2 2.93 19.64 -6.27
C TYR A 2 2.64 18.26 -5.67
N HIS A 3 3.14 17.19 -6.31
CA HIS A 3 3.06 15.81 -5.81
C HIS A 3 4.19 15.49 -4.80
N ASP A 4 4.65 16.49 -4.05
CA ASP A 4 5.62 16.28 -2.98
C ASP A 4 4.92 15.49 -1.85
N VAL A 5 5.45 14.31 -1.54
CA VAL A 5 4.94 13.42 -0.50
C VAL A 5 4.85 14.11 0.85
N SER A 6 5.82 14.97 1.20
CA SER A 6 5.81 15.69 2.47
C SER A 6 4.70 16.74 2.54
N TYR A 7 4.40 17.37 1.41
CA TYR A 7 3.26 18.28 1.26
C TYR A 7 1.93 17.53 1.35
N LEU A 8 1.79 16.40 0.65
CA LEU A 8 0.60 15.56 0.68
C LEU A 8 0.29 15.02 2.08
N LEU A 9 1.31 14.50 2.78
CA LEU A 9 1.15 14.06 4.17
C LEU A 9 0.70 15.22 5.06
N SER A 10 1.27 16.42 4.90
CA SER A 10 0.87 17.59 5.68
C SER A 10 -0.57 18.02 5.40
N ARG A 11 -1.02 17.93 4.14
CA ARG A 11 -2.40 18.19 3.71
C ARG A 11 -3.41 17.18 4.25
N LEU A 12 -3.05 15.90 4.34
CA LEU A 12 -3.92 14.87 4.89
C LEU A 12 -4.03 14.95 6.43
N ILE A 13 -3.01 15.48 7.11
CA ILE A 13 -3.01 15.63 8.57
C ILE A 13 -3.68 16.94 9.02
N ASN A 14 -3.34 18.06 8.36
CA ASN A 14 -3.73 19.41 8.81
C ASN A 14 -4.50 20.21 7.76
N GLY A 15 -4.69 19.67 6.56
CA GLY A 15 -5.29 20.38 5.44
C GLY A 15 -6.82 20.24 5.41
N PRO A 16 -7.44 20.83 4.37
CA PRO A 16 -8.90 20.84 4.24
C PRO A 16 -9.49 19.48 3.84
N LEU A 17 -8.66 18.56 3.33
CA LEU A 17 -9.09 17.20 3.02
C LEU A 17 -8.95 16.34 4.27
N SER A 18 -10.02 16.29 5.06
CA SER A 18 -10.10 15.43 6.25
C SER A 18 -10.25 13.96 5.88
N LEU A 19 -9.64 13.08 6.67
CA LEU A 19 -9.89 11.64 6.57
C LEU A 19 -11.36 11.34 6.87
N ARG A 20 -11.98 10.55 6.00
CA ARG A 20 -13.40 10.20 6.05
C ARG A 20 -13.61 8.77 6.56
N GLN A 21 -14.04 7.85 5.70
CA GLN A 21 -14.27 6.47 6.10
C GLN A 21 -12.99 5.65 5.93
N ILE A 22 -12.74 4.78 6.91
CA ILE A 22 -11.67 3.80 6.88
C ILE A 22 -12.29 2.46 6.50
N TYR A 23 -12.03 2.04 5.27
CA TYR A 23 -12.41 0.75 4.74
C TYR A 23 -11.30 -0.26 5.00
N PHE A 24 -11.70 -1.52 5.17
CA PHE A 24 -10.79 -2.65 5.34
C PHE A 24 -11.02 -3.60 4.18
N SER A 25 -9.97 -3.96 3.45
CA SER A 25 -10.12 -4.92 2.35
C SER A 25 -10.49 -6.30 2.92
N SER A 26 -11.52 -6.92 2.37
CA SER A 26 -11.90 -8.28 2.73
C SER A 26 -10.82 -9.28 2.36
N SER A 27 -10.37 -10.07 3.33
CA SER A 27 -9.53 -11.24 3.12
C SER A 27 -10.34 -12.53 2.89
N ASN A 28 -11.67 -12.43 2.73
CA ASN A 28 -12.55 -13.59 2.64
C ASN A 28 -12.56 -14.16 1.21
N GLY A 29 -11.55 -14.96 0.90
CA GLY A 29 -11.47 -15.74 -0.32
C GLY A 29 -10.13 -15.61 -1.04
N PRO A 30 -9.84 -16.53 -1.97
CA PRO A 30 -8.65 -16.43 -2.81
C PRO A 30 -8.68 -15.11 -3.57
N ALA A 31 -7.52 -14.46 -3.67
CA ALA A 31 -7.37 -13.24 -4.45
C ALA A 31 -7.79 -13.53 -5.91
N PRO A 32 -8.71 -12.73 -6.49
CA PRO A 32 -9.05 -12.86 -7.90
C PRO A 32 -7.81 -12.73 -8.79
N ASP A 33 -7.88 -13.33 -9.98
CA ASP A 33 -6.90 -13.04 -11.03
C ASP A 33 -6.83 -11.52 -11.21
N LEU A 34 -5.62 -10.96 -11.23
CA LEU A 34 -5.36 -9.51 -11.36
C LEU A 34 -5.65 -8.67 -10.09
N ALA A 35 -6.00 -9.28 -8.95
CA ALA A 35 -6.05 -8.55 -7.69
C ALA A 35 -4.64 -8.18 -7.22
N TYR A 36 -4.52 -7.03 -6.55
CA TYR A 36 -3.23 -6.57 -6.05
C TYR A 36 -2.99 -7.10 -4.64
N GLN A 37 -2.09 -8.07 -4.49
CA GLN A 37 -1.77 -8.74 -3.22
C GLN A 37 -0.27 -8.66 -2.91
N VAL A 38 0.09 -8.25 -1.69
CA VAL A 38 1.50 -8.18 -1.25
C VAL A 38 1.62 -8.54 0.23
N ASP A 39 2.81 -8.99 0.65
CA ASP A 39 3.08 -9.44 2.03
C ASP A 39 3.33 -8.29 3.03
N PHE A 40 2.90 -7.07 2.70
CA PHE A 40 3.10 -5.88 3.52
C PHE A 40 1.80 -5.09 3.61
N PRO A 41 1.48 -4.51 4.77
CA PRO A 41 0.26 -3.72 4.92
C PRO A 41 0.35 -2.42 4.11
N ARG A 42 -0.82 -1.93 3.70
CA ARG A 42 -0.97 -0.75 2.84
C ARG A 42 -2.08 0.16 3.31
N LEU A 43 -1.91 1.44 3.05
CA LEU A 43 -2.99 2.42 3.02
C LEU A 43 -3.11 2.95 1.59
N GLU A 44 -4.32 2.97 1.06
CA GLU A 44 -4.67 3.65 -0.18
C GLU A 44 -5.65 4.78 0.16
N ILE A 45 -5.31 6.02 -0.19
CA ILE A 45 -6.09 7.20 0.16
C ILE A 45 -6.55 7.87 -1.13
N VAL A 46 -7.85 8.14 -1.25
CA VAL A 46 -8.38 8.85 -2.42
C VAL A 46 -8.10 10.34 -2.26
N LEU A 47 -7.37 10.92 -3.22
CA LEU A 47 -7.11 12.36 -3.26
C LEU A 47 -8.16 13.08 -4.10
N GLU A 48 -8.51 12.53 -5.25
CA GLU A 48 -9.44 13.09 -6.23
C GLU A 48 -10.17 11.98 -7.00
N GLY A 49 -11.38 12.28 -7.48
CA GLY A 49 -12.22 11.30 -8.17
C GLY A 49 -12.76 10.22 -7.25
N GLU A 50 -13.20 9.11 -7.83
CA GLU A 50 -13.75 7.98 -7.09
C GLU A 50 -13.48 6.65 -7.81
N PHE A 51 -13.49 5.56 -7.05
CA PHE A 51 -13.44 4.22 -7.62
C PHE A 51 -14.17 3.22 -6.74
N VAL A 52 -14.61 2.11 -7.32
CA VAL A 52 -15.22 1.00 -6.57
C VAL A 52 -14.14 -0.02 -6.25
N ASP A 53 -13.91 -0.37 -4.99
CA ASP A 53 -13.04 -1.48 -4.64
C ASP A 53 -13.87 -2.73 -4.33
N THR A 54 -13.71 -3.78 -5.12
CA THR A 54 -14.49 -5.02 -4.92
C THR A 54 -14.02 -5.81 -3.70
N GLY A 55 -12.77 -5.61 -3.26
CA GLY A 55 -12.25 -6.20 -2.02
C GLY A 55 -12.85 -5.53 -0.78
N ALA A 56 -13.05 -4.21 -0.82
CA ALA A 56 -13.76 -3.48 0.24
C ALA A 56 -15.28 -3.58 0.13
N GLY A 57 -15.82 -3.90 -1.05
CA GLY A 57 -17.25 -3.87 -1.34
C GLY A 57 -17.85 -2.46 -1.29
N ALA A 58 -17.04 -1.43 -1.59
CA ALA A 58 -17.41 -0.03 -1.39
C ALA A 58 -16.93 0.87 -2.54
N THR A 59 -17.63 2.01 -2.70
CA THR A 59 -17.15 3.13 -3.53
C THR A 59 -16.37 4.08 -2.65
N LEU A 60 -15.10 4.32 -2.98
CA LEU A 60 -14.23 5.21 -2.25
C LEU A 60 -14.18 6.57 -2.94
N VAL A 61 -14.36 7.63 -2.15
CA VAL A 61 -14.37 9.03 -2.60
C VAL A 61 -13.26 9.83 -1.89
N PRO A 62 -12.96 11.09 -2.29
CA PRO A 62 -11.83 11.83 -1.73
C PRO A 62 -11.88 11.94 -0.21
N GLY A 63 -10.76 11.59 0.44
CA GLY A 63 -10.60 11.53 1.89
C GLY A 63 -10.87 10.13 2.49
N ASP A 64 -11.48 9.21 1.75
CA ASP A 64 -11.61 7.82 2.20
C ASP A 64 -10.26 7.09 2.12
N VAL A 65 -10.12 6.11 3.01
CA VAL A 65 -8.89 5.33 3.16
C VAL A 65 -9.24 3.84 3.11
N LEU A 66 -8.51 3.09 2.29
CA LEU A 66 -8.53 1.63 2.31
C LEU A 66 -7.27 1.12 3.01
N TYR A 67 -7.45 0.41 4.11
CA TYR A 67 -6.41 -0.39 4.72
C TYR A 67 -6.43 -1.81 4.13
N VAL A 68 -5.29 -2.26 3.64
CA VAL A 68 -5.07 -3.63 3.17
C VAL A 68 -4.04 -4.28 4.10
N PRO A 69 -4.39 -5.36 4.84
CA PRO A 69 -3.44 -6.05 5.70
C PRO A 69 -2.37 -6.77 4.87
N ALA A 70 -1.28 -7.20 5.52
CA ALA A 70 -0.27 -8.03 4.87
C ALA A 70 -0.90 -9.34 4.36
N GLY A 71 -0.67 -9.67 3.10
CA GLY A 71 -1.30 -10.81 2.43
C GLY A 71 -2.76 -10.56 2.01
N GLY A 72 -3.34 -9.40 2.37
CA GLY A 72 -4.62 -8.95 1.86
C GLY A 72 -4.52 -8.50 0.40
N TRP A 73 -5.67 -8.44 -0.27
CA TRP A 73 -5.77 -8.01 -1.65
C TRP A 73 -6.83 -6.92 -1.80
N ASN A 74 -6.65 -6.08 -2.82
CA ASN A 74 -7.68 -5.13 -3.23
C ASN A 74 -7.77 -5.09 -4.76
N PHE A 75 -8.91 -4.66 -5.29
CA PHE A 75 -9.18 -4.70 -6.73
C PHE A 75 -10.04 -3.50 -7.15
N PRO A 76 -9.38 -2.37 -7.48
CA PRO A 76 -10.08 -1.14 -7.82
C PRO A 76 -10.67 -1.21 -9.24
N GLN A 77 -11.93 -0.82 -9.36
CA GLN A 77 -12.70 -0.68 -10.60
C GLN A 77 -12.86 0.81 -10.89
N TRP A 78 -12.04 1.29 -11.83
CA TRP A 78 -12.03 2.69 -12.23
C TRP A 78 -13.08 2.94 -13.31
N GLN A 79 -14.08 3.76 -12.98
CA GLN A 79 -15.12 4.17 -13.92
C GLN A 79 -14.86 5.59 -14.45
N ALA A 80 -14.19 6.42 -13.64
CA ALA A 80 -13.80 7.78 -13.96
C ALA A 80 -12.33 8.02 -13.58
N PRO A 81 -11.71 9.11 -14.07
CA PRO A 81 -10.38 9.51 -13.63
C PRO A 81 -10.32 9.73 -12.11
N ALA A 82 -9.26 9.24 -11.48
CA ALA A 82 -9.07 9.34 -10.05
C ALA A 82 -7.59 9.35 -9.69
N THR A 83 -7.27 10.00 -8.56
CA THR A 83 -5.91 10.11 -8.04
C THR A 83 -5.85 9.52 -6.65
N THR A 84 -4.94 8.58 -6.43
CA THR A 84 -4.74 7.93 -5.14
C THR A 84 -3.33 8.16 -4.61
N PHE A 85 -3.22 8.19 -3.28
CA PHE A 85 -1.97 8.19 -2.55
C PHE A 85 -1.84 6.90 -1.76
N SER A 86 -0.76 6.18 -2.02
CA SER A 86 -0.48 4.87 -1.42
C SER A 86 0.68 4.97 -0.44
N VAL A 87 0.52 4.34 0.73
CA VAL A 87 1.60 4.10 1.70
C VAL A 87 1.77 2.60 1.89
N LEU A 88 2.94 2.07 1.51
CA LEU A 88 3.30 0.67 1.67
C LEU A 88 4.31 0.51 2.82
N PHE A 89 3.95 -0.27 3.83
CA PHE A 89 4.70 -0.39 5.09
C PHE A 89 5.63 -1.61 5.08
N GLY A 90 6.78 -1.47 4.42
CA GLY A 90 7.82 -2.50 4.41
C GLY A 90 8.47 -2.72 5.79
N LYS A 91 9.22 -3.82 5.91
CA LYS A 91 9.96 -4.17 7.14
C LYS A 91 11.00 -3.12 7.55
N GLN A 92 11.68 -2.51 6.57
CA GLN A 92 12.78 -1.56 6.79
C GLN A 92 12.57 -0.21 6.10
N GLN A 93 11.53 -0.08 5.28
CA GLN A 93 11.28 1.11 4.46
C GLN A 93 9.77 1.38 4.39
N LEU A 94 9.42 2.66 4.28
CA LEU A 94 8.10 3.10 3.84
C LEU A 94 8.21 3.47 2.37
N GLY A 95 7.24 3.02 1.58
CA GLY A 95 7.10 3.47 0.20
C GLY A 95 5.86 4.32 0.04
N PHE A 96 6.02 5.40 -0.70
CA PHE A 96 4.97 6.33 -1.04
C PHE A 96 4.81 6.35 -2.55
N SER A 97 3.56 6.34 -3.01
CA SER A 97 3.22 6.46 -4.43
C SER A 97 2.03 7.37 -4.60
N VAL A 98 2.04 8.20 -5.62
CA VAL A 98 0.86 8.92 -6.10
C VAL A 98 0.59 8.44 -7.50
N VAL A 99 -0.59 7.83 -7.69
CA VAL A 99 -1.00 7.27 -8.98
C VAL A 99 -2.27 7.96 -9.41
N GLN A 100 -2.30 8.38 -10.67
CA GLN A 100 -3.50 8.88 -11.32
C GLN A 100 -3.93 7.92 -12.41
N TRP A 101 -5.21 7.58 -12.42
CA TRP A 101 -5.88 6.96 -13.56
C TRP A 101 -6.54 8.08 -14.37
N ASP A 102 -6.21 8.20 -15.66
CA ASP A 102 -6.75 9.25 -16.54
C ASP A 102 -7.96 8.78 -17.38
N GLY A 103 -8.48 7.58 -17.11
CA GLY A 103 -9.50 6.93 -17.95
C GLY A 103 -8.94 5.99 -19.02
N LYS A 104 -7.64 6.06 -19.30
CA LYS A 104 -6.96 5.23 -20.32
C LYS A 104 -5.78 4.46 -19.76
N GLN A 105 -4.96 5.13 -18.95
CA GLN A 105 -3.72 4.60 -18.41
C GLN A 105 -3.45 5.16 -17.02
N TYR A 106 -2.52 4.50 -16.33
CA TYR A 106 -2.01 4.97 -15.06
C TYR A 106 -0.77 5.82 -15.25
N GLN A 107 -0.73 6.92 -14.51
CA GLN A 107 0.39 7.84 -14.45
C GLN A 107 0.93 7.86 -13.03
N ASN A 108 2.22 7.55 -12.87
CA ASN A 108 2.90 7.68 -11.58
C ASN A 108 3.35 9.13 -11.42
N LEU A 109 2.65 9.89 -10.59
CA LEU A 109 2.90 11.32 -10.41
C LEU A 109 4.00 11.58 -9.38
N ALA A 110 4.16 10.70 -8.39
CA ALA A 110 5.26 10.75 -7.44
C ALA A 110 5.55 9.36 -6.87
N LYS A 111 6.83 9.13 -6.54
CA LYS A 111 7.28 7.91 -5.87
C LYS A 111 8.46 8.23 -4.97
N GLN A 112 8.37 7.82 -3.71
CA GLN A 112 9.43 8.06 -2.75
C GLN A 112 9.57 6.85 -1.82
N HIS A 113 10.81 6.55 -1.44
CA HIS A 113 11.11 5.57 -0.41
C HIS A 113 11.89 6.23 0.71
N VAL A 114 11.49 5.95 1.94
CA VAL A 114 12.19 6.45 3.13
C VAL A 114 12.48 5.27 4.05
N ALA A 115 13.61 5.36 4.77
CA ALA A 115 13.90 4.36 5.78
C ALA A 115 12.82 4.40 6.86
N ARG A 116 12.32 3.23 7.24
CA ARG A 116 11.42 3.11 8.38
C ARG A 116 12.29 3.23 9.63
N ARG A 117 11.97 4.17 10.52
CA ARG A 117 12.54 4.17 11.87
C ARG A 117 12.17 2.82 12.50
N GLY A 118 13.11 2.15 13.18
CA GLY A 118 12.98 0.76 13.64
C GLY A 118 11.65 0.43 14.35
N PRO A 119 11.33 -0.85 14.61
CA PRO A 119 10.02 -1.26 15.12
C PRO A 119 9.69 -0.54 16.43
N ARG A 120 8.86 0.50 16.32
CA ARG A 120 8.46 1.43 17.37
C ARG A 120 6.96 1.73 17.17
N ILE A 121 6.58 2.99 17.30
CA ILE A 121 5.20 3.50 17.21
C ILE A 121 4.48 3.03 15.95
N GLY A 122 5.09 3.14 14.76
CA GLY A 122 4.43 2.74 13.52
C GLY A 122 4.04 1.26 13.43
N SER A 123 4.77 0.36 14.11
CA SER A 123 4.40 -1.07 14.14
C SER A 123 3.20 -1.32 15.02
N PHE A 124 3.14 -0.70 16.21
CA PHE A 124 2.00 -0.82 17.11
C PHE A 124 0.74 -0.18 16.51
N LEU A 125 0.85 0.98 15.87
CA LEU A 125 -0.28 1.60 15.19
C LEU A 125 -0.84 0.72 14.05
N LEU A 126 0.03 0.08 13.26
CA LEU A 126 -0.41 -0.87 12.23
C LEU A 126 -1.07 -2.11 12.85
N GLN A 127 -0.53 -2.62 13.96
CA GLN A 127 -1.13 -3.74 14.68
C GLN A 127 -2.52 -3.35 15.21
N THR A 128 -2.66 -2.19 15.86
CA THR A 128 -3.96 -1.69 16.32
C THR A 128 -4.93 -1.54 15.15
N LEU A 129 -4.50 -0.95 14.03
CA LEU A 129 -5.35 -0.82 12.84
C LEU A 129 -5.76 -2.18 12.27
N ASN A 130 -4.89 -3.19 12.35
CA ASN A 130 -5.20 -4.55 11.94
C ASN A 130 -6.31 -5.18 12.80
N GLU A 131 -6.27 -4.96 14.12
CA GLU A 131 -7.32 -5.43 15.05
C GLU A 131 -8.65 -4.69 14.83
N MET A 132 -8.61 -3.41 14.42
CA MET A 132 -9.82 -2.63 14.09
C MET A 132 -10.68 -3.27 12.98
N GLN A 133 -10.14 -4.19 12.18
CA GLN A 133 -10.93 -4.98 11.21
C GLN A 133 -12.09 -5.73 11.88
N MET A 134 -11.94 -6.12 13.14
CA MET A 134 -12.97 -6.80 13.92
C MET A 134 -14.05 -5.84 14.44
N GLN A 135 -13.78 -4.52 14.40
CA GLN A 135 -14.65 -3.46 14.88
C GLN A 135 -14.79 -2.35 13.82
N PRO A 136 -15.26 -2.67 12.60
CA PRO A 136 -15.29 -1.71 11.49
C PRO A 136 -16.26 -0.54 11.72
N GLN A 137 -17.14 -0.64 12.71
CA GLN A 137 -18.10 0.40 13.11
C GLN A 137 -17.40 1.56 13.84
N GLU A 138 -16.24 1.31 14.47
CA GLU A 138 -15.49 2.29 15.27
C GLU A 138 -14.64 3.22 14.40
N GLN A 139 -15.30 3.92 13.48
CA GLN A 139 -14.67 4.74 12.46
C GLN A 139 -13.86 5.91 13.05
N GLN A 140 -14.29 6.47 14.20
CA GLN A 140 -13.55 7.56 14.83
C GLN A 140 -12.17 7.10 15.32
N THR A 141 -12.11 5.95 15.99
CA THR A 141 -10.86 5.35 16.46
C THR A 141 -9.96 5.01 15.28
N ALA A 142 -10.51 4.38 14.24
CA ALA A 142 -9.77 4.04 13.03
C ALA A 142 -9.16 5.29 12.35
N ARG A 143 -9.94 6.39 12.22
CA ARG A 143 -9.43 7.67 11.68
C ARG A 143 -8.26 8.23 12.49
N LEU A 144 -8.34 8.21 13.82
CA LEU A 144 -7.26 8.70 14.68
C LEU A 144 -5.99 7.85 14.55
N ILE A 145 -6.14 6.53 14.44
CA ILE A 145 -5.01 5.61 14.20
C ILE A 145 -4.36 5.91 12.84
N VAL A 146 -5.16 6.07 11.77
CA VAL A 146 -4.65 6.40 10.44
C VAL A 146 -3.99 7.78 10.43
N ALA A 147 -4.58 8.80 11.03
CA ALA A 147 -3.97 10.12 11.17
C ALA A 147 -2.62 10.04 11.91
N SER A 148 -2.55 9.25 12.98
CA SER A 148 -1.31 9.00 13.74
C SER A 148 -0.26 8.30 12.88
N LEU A 149 -0.66 7.32 12.04
CA LEU A 149 0.22 6.66 11.07
C LEU A 149 0.77 7.65 10.04
N LEU A 150 -0.08 8.50 9.47
CA LEU A 150 0.35 9.51 8.50
C LEU A 150 1.31 10.53 9.13
N SER A 151 1.05 10.95 10.38
CA SER A 151 1.99 11.78 11.14
C SER A 151 3.33 11.09 11.32
N HIS A 152 3.33 9.80 11.67
CA HIS A 152 4.56 9.02 11.78
C HIS A 152 5.30 8.89 10.43
N CYS A 153 4.58 8.70 9.33
CA CYS A 153 5.14 8.67 7.98
C CYS A 153 5.82 10.00 7.62
N ARG A 154 5.21 11.13 8.00
CA ARG A 154 5.78 12.47 7.79
C ARG A 154 7.09 12.65 8.55
N ASP A 155 7.15 12.22 9.82
CA ASP A 155 8.38 12.27 10.61
C ASP A 155 9.51 11.42 10.02
N CYS A 156 9.16 10.26 9.44
CA CYS A 156 10.12 9.41 8.73
C CYS A 156 10.60 10.06 7.42
N SER A 157 9.73 10.81 6.73
CA SER A 157 10.09 11.56 5.51
C SER A 157 10.98 12.78 5.80
N ALA A 158 10.72 13.48 6.91
CA ALA A 158 11.49 14.66 7.31
C ALA A 158 12.89 14.32 7.87
N ALA A 159 13.09 13.08 8.34
CA ALA A 159 14.38 12.62 8.80
C ALA A 159 15.37 12.53 7.63
N LYS A 160 16.44 13.33 7.64
CA LYS A 160 17.62 13.14 6.76
C LYS A 160 18.35 11.84 7.15
N TYR A 161 17.75 10.69 6.90
CA TYR A 161 18.33 9.39 7.17
C TYR A 161 18.98 8.85 5.89
N ARG A 162 20.33 8.82 5.86
CA ARG A 162 21.10 8.16 4.80
C ARG A 162 20.97 6.64 5.01
N PRO A 163 20.30 5.89 4.12
CA PRO A 163 20.19 4.45 4.29
C PRO A 163 21.58 3.80 4.10
N PRO A 164 21.96 2.78 4.89
CA PRO A 164 23.14 1.99 4.60
C PRO A 164 23.00 1.31 3.22
N HIS A 165 24.13 1.09 2.54
CA HIS A 165 24.23 0.69 1.12
C HIS A 165 23.32 -0.50 0.72
N ALA A 166 23.04 -1.44 1.63
CA ALA A 166 22.15 -2.58 1.43
C ALA A 166 20.68 -2.21 1.14
N ALA A 167 20.20 -1.06 1.62
CA ALA A 167 18.85 -0.55 1.39
C ALA A 167 18.62 -0.07 -0.05
N ARG A 168 19.70 0.12 -0.83
CA ARG A 168 19.67 0.60 -2.21
C ARG A 168 19.25 -0.49 -3.21
N LEU A 169 19.48 -1.77 -2.88
CA LEU A 169 19.12 -2.90 -3.74
C LEU A 169 17.63 -3.29 -3.64
N TYR A 170 16.97 -3.00 -2.52
CA TYR A 170 15.52 -3.23 -2.34
C TYR A 170 14.64 -2.24 -3.13
N SER A 171 15.21 -1.11 -3.57
CA SER A 171 14.51 -0.07 -4.32
C SER A 171 13.98 -0.56 -5.67
N LYS A 172 14.68 -1.48 -6.36
CA LYS A 172 14.26 -1.98 -7.68
C LYS A 172 13.04 -2.92 -7.62
N LEU A 173 12.88 -3.69 -6.55
CA LEU A 173 11.79 -4.65 -6.40
C LEU A 173 10.49 -3.98 -5.91
N PHE A 174 10.63 -3.01 -5.00
CA PHE A 174 9.51 -2.20 -4.52
C PHE A 174 8.95 -1.29 -5.62
N VAL A 175 9.79 -0.91 -6.59
CA VAL A 175 9.34 -0.19 -7.78
C VAL A 175 8.28 -1.00 -8.51
N ILE A 176 8.48 -2.28 -8.81
CA ILE A 176 7.50 -3.09 -9.56
C ILE A 176 6.20 -3.27 -8.77
N ILE A 177 6.30 -3.48 -7.45
CA ILE A 177 5.15 -3.71 -6.57
C ILE A 177 4.25 -2.46 -6.52
N SER A 178 4.80 -1.26 -6.29
CA SER A 178 4.01 -0.01 -6.32
C SER A 178 3.63 0.48 -7.73
N THR A 179 4.08 -0.15 -8.82
CA THR A 179 3.82 0.32 -10.20
C THR A 179 2.73 -0.52 -10.90
N ASN A 180 2.33 -1.67 -10.35
CA ASN A 180 1.27 -2.48 -10.95
C ASN A 180 -0.10 -1.92 -10.62
N ALA A 181 -0.40 -0.82 -11.27
CA ALA A 181 -1.75 -0.40 -11.48
C ALA A 181 -2.38 -1.35 -12.51
N MET A 182 -3.37 -2.12 -12.05
CA MET A 182 -3.96 -3.19 -12.82
C MET A 182 -4.71 -2.63 -14.04
N PRO A 183 -4.39 -3.00 -15.29
CA PRO A 183 -5.13 -2.49 -16.45
C PRO A 183 -6.60 -2.93 -16.37
N PRO A 184 -7.58 -2.06 -16.71
CA PRO A 184 -9.00 -2.34 -16.44
C PRO A 184 -9.56 -3.53 -17.22
N ARG A 185 -8.94 -3.92 -18.35
CA ARG A 185 -9.29 -5.12 -19.12
C ARG A 185 -8.04 -5.60 -19.88
N LEU A 186 -7.62 -6.84 -19.67
CA LEU A 186 -6.72 -7.52 -20.59
C LEU A 186 -7.57 -8.26 -21.64
N PRO A 187 -7.28 -8.14 -22.96
CA PRO A 187 -7.92 -8.96 -23.98
C PRO A 187 -7.69 -10.45 -23.68
N ALA A 188 -8.69 -11.29 -23.95
CA ALA A 188 -8.80 -12.71 -23.54
C ALA A 188 -7.62 -13.64 -23.93
N ASN A 189 -6.63 -13.16 -24.69
CA ASN A 189 -5.58 -13.97 -25.33
C ASN A 189 -4.21 -13.95 -24.62
N LEU A 190 -4.07 -13.39 -23.41
CA LEU A 190 -2.78 -13.30 -22.69
C LEU A 190 -2.64 -14.23 -21.46
N SER A 191 -3.46 -15.26 -21.38
CA SER A 191 -3.45 -16.31 -20.33
C SER A 191 -2.10 -17.03 -20.17
N HIS A 192 -1.20 -16.97 -21.16
CA HIS A 192 0.09 -17.66 -21.13
C HIS A 192 1.23 -16.91 -20.41
N ARG A 193 1.10 -15.60 -20.14
CA ARG A 193 2.11 -14.83 -19.37
C ARG A 193 1.87 -14.80 -17.86
N ARG A 194 0.96 -15.66 -17.35
CA ARG A 194 0.59 -15.79 -15.92
C ARG A 194 1.68 -16.41 -15.03
N SER A 195 2.53 -17.29 -15.57
CA SER A 195 3.48 -18.10 -14.78
C SER A 195 4.79 -17.37 -14.40
N ILE A 196 5.25 -16.46 -15.25
CA ILE A 196 6.58 -15.82 -15.11
C ILE A 196 6.59 -14.74 -14.00
N PHE A 197 5.42 -14.17 -13.67
CA PHE A 197 5.30 -13.14 -12.63
C PHE A 197 5.36 -13.73 -11.21
N HIS A 198 4.78 -14.92 -10.99
CA HIS A 198 4.80 -15.60 -9.69
C HIS A 198 6.17 -16.21 -9.33
N GLN A 199 6.93 -16.73 -10.30
CA GLN A 199 8.21 -17.41 -10.02
C GLN A 199 9.38 -16.43 -9.75
N THR A 200 9.37 -15.26 -10.38
CA THR A 200 10.49 -14.31 -10.26
C THR A 200 10.51 -13.63 -8.89
N ILE A 201 9.34 -13.31 -8.32
CA ILE A 201 9.20 -12.66 -7.01
C ILE A 201 9.60 -13.60 -5.86
N SER A 202 9.26 -14.90 -5.96
CA SER A 202 9.60 -15.89 -4.93
C SER A 202 11.10 -16.25 -4.91
N ARG A 203 11.74 -16.38 -6.08
CA ARG A 203 13.11 -16.89 -6.17
C ARG A 203 14.22 -15.85 -5.94
N THR A 204 13.99 -14.58 -6.26
CA THR A 204 15.04 -13.56 -6.12
C THR A 204 15.01 -12.79 -4.79
N CYS A 205 13.90 -12.85 -4.03
CA CYS A 205 13.76 -12.10 -2.78
C CYS A 205 13.79 -12.96 -1.49
N PHE A 206 13.71 -14.29 -1.60
CA PHE A 206 13.75 -15.20 -0.47
C PHE A 206 14.83 -16.26 -0.65
N LYS A 207 16.00 -16.04 -0.05
CA LYS A 207 16.90 -17.15 0.27
C LYS A 207 16.18 -17.99 1.34
N ARG A 208 15.71 -19.20 0.98
CA ARG A 208 15.30 -20.21 1.95
C ARG A 208 16.41 -20.34 3.00
N ARG A 209 16.19 -19.87 4.23
CA ARG A 209 16.84 -20.51 5.37
C ARG A 209 16.01 -21.75 5.65
N GLY A 210 16.52 -22.90 5.22
CA GLY A 210 15.97 -24.19 5.62
C GLY A 210 16.05 -24.34 7.14
N PRO A 211 15.30 -25.30 7.73
CA PRO A 211 15.35 -25.54 9.15
C PRO A 211 16.78 -25.93 9.56
N LEU A 212 17.29 -25.28 10.61
CA LEU A 212 18.45 -25.78 11.34
C LEU A 212 18.05 -27.12 11.95
N VAL A 213 18.47 -28.20 11.32
CA VAL A 213 18.49 -29.53 11.95
C VAL A 213 19.62 -29.50 12.97
N LEU A 214 19.26 -29.49 14.25
CA LEU A 214 20.19 -29.81 15.33
C LEU A 214 20.47 -31.31 15.24
N THR A 215 21.62 -31.69 14.70
CA THR A 215 22.17 -33.04 14.88
C THR A 215 22.96 -33.05 16.17
N ASN A 216 22.42 -33.70 17.21
CA ASN A 216 23.20 -34.14 18.36
C ASN A 216 24.16 -35.25 17.91
N THR A 217 25.44 -35.06 18.19
CA THR A 217 26.40 -36.14 18.42
C THR A 217 26.66 -36.21 19.91
#